data_AF-A0A940G0G7-F1
#
_entry.id   AF-A0A940G0G7-F1
#
_cell.length_a   1.000
_cell.length_b   1.000
_cell.length_c   1.000
_cell.angle_alpha   90.00
_cell.angle_beta   90.00
_cell.angle_gamma   90.00
#
_symmetry.space_group_name_H-M   'P 1'
#
loop_
_entity.id
_entity.type
_entity.pdbx_description
1 polymer ?
#
loop_
_entity_poly.entity_id
_entity_poly.type
_entity_poly.pdbx_seq_one_letter_code
_entity_poly.pdbx_strand_id
1 'polypeptide(L)'
;MPEIPSENALRDAVQAGLPATIADLSALVRIPSVAFDGFDPAQVRASAEAVAELLRGLDVFETVAIERAQTAEGKDGYPAVLARRPAAPGRPTVLLYAHHDVQPPGRDEDWETSPYEPALKPTPQGERIYARGVADDKAGIMVHVAAIRALSEVLGDFGVGLS
;
A
#
# COMPACT_ATOMS: atom_id res chain seq x y z
N MET A 1 -24.95 -14.05 -20.14
CA MET A 1 -23.87 -13.67 -19.20
C MET A 1 -23.28 -12.37 -19.72
N PRO A 2 -23.10 -11.34 -18.89
CA PRO A 2 -22.32 -10.17 -19.32
C PRO A 2 -20.92 -10.64 -19.74
N GLU A 3 -20.41 -10.04 -20.81
CA GLU A 3 -19.07 -10.31 -21.33
C GLU A 3 -18.06 -9.86 -20.27
N ILE A 4 -17.21 -10.78 -19.79
CA ILE A 4 -16.15 -10.45 -18.86
C ILE A 4 -15.17 -9.57 -19.63
N PRO A 5 -14.87 -8.34 -19.17
CA PRO A 5 -13.87 -7.50 -19.82
C PRO A 5 -12.58 -8.28 -19.99
N SER A 6 -12.01 -8.23 -21.19
CA SER A 6 -10.83 -9.03 -21.50
C SER A 6 -9.71 -8.70 -20.52
N GLU A 7 -8.88 -9.70 -20.20
CA GLU A 7 -7.68 -9.53 -19.38
C GLU A 7 -6.81 -8.35 -19.83
N ASN A 8 -6.84 -8.03 -21.13
CA ASN A 8 -6.17 -6.88 -21.71
C ASN A 8 -6.69 -5.54 -21.14
N ALA A 9 -8.00 -5.37 -20.94
CA ALA A 9 -8.55 -4.14 -20.39
C ALA A 9 -8.05 -3.87 -18.97
N LEU A 10 -7.91 -4.91 -18.14
CA LEU A 10 -7.31 -4.79 -16.81
C LEU A 10 -5.82 -4.47 -16.89
N ARG A 11 -5.07 -5.10 -17.80
CA ARG A 11 -3.65 -4.79 -18.01
C ARG A 11 -3.46 -3.33 -18.45
N ASP A 12 -4.31 -2.85 -19.35
CA ASP A 12 -4.27 -1.48 -19.86
C ASP A 12 -4.60 -0.47 -18.76
N ALA A 13 -5.62 -0.72 -17.93
CA ALA A 13 -5.95 0.13 -16.78
C ALA A 13 -4.80 0.20 -15.76
N VAL A 14 -4.15 -0.94 -15.46
CA VAL A 14 -2.96 -0.96 -14.58
C VAL A 14 -1.81 -0.16 -15.19
N GLN A 15 -1.53 -0.32 -16.49
CA GLN A 15 -0.46 0.44 -17.15
C GLN A 15 -0.75 1.95 -17.18
N ALA A 16 -1.99 2.33 -17.47
CA ALA A 16 -2.42 3.73 -17.46
C ALA A 16 -2.33 4.35 -16.06
N GLY A 17 -2.66 3.59 -15.02
CA GLY A 17 -2.59 4.04 -13.62
C GLY A 17 -1.18 4.00 -12.99
N LEU A 18 -0.21 3.32 -13.61
CA LEU A 18 1.12 3.12 -13.04
C LEU A 18 1.85 4.42 -12.62
N PRO A 19 1.81 5.53 -13.38
CA PRO A 19 2.45 6.77 -12.95
C PRO A 19 1.88 7.32 -11.63
N ALA A 20 0.56 7.25 -11.44
CA ALA A 20 -0.09 7.67 -10.20
C ALA A 20 0.27 6.73 -9.04
N THR A 21 0.30 5.43 -9.29
CA THR A 21 0.73 4.42 -8.31
C THR A 21 2.18 4.65 -7.86
N ILE A 22 3.09 5.01 -8.78
CA ILE A 22 4.48 5.33 -8.45
C ILE A 22 4.56 6.64 -7.63
N ALA A 23 3.73 7.63 -7.94
CA ALA A 23 3.67 8.88 -7.19
C ALA A 23 3.19 8.65 -5.75
N ASP A 24 2.11 7.88 -5.57
CA ASP A 24 1.57 7.50 -4.26
C ASP A 24 2.60 6.66 -3.46
N LEU A 25 3.25 5.68 -4.09
CA LEU A 25 4.34 4.90 -3.49
C LEU A 25 5.46 5.82 -3.00
N SER A 26 5.86 6.77 -3.84
CA SER A 26 6.93 7.73 -3.53
C SER A 26 6.54 8.64 -2.36
N ALA A 27 5.28 9.06 -2.27
CA ALA A 27 4.76 9.81 -1.13
C ALA A 27 4.77 8.97 0.14
N LEU A 28 4.33 7.71 0.08
CA LEU A 28 4.33 6.81 1.23
C LEU A 28 5.75 6.50 1.72
N VAL A 29 6.71 6.30 0.81
CA VAL A 29 8.13 6.05 1.13
C VAL A 29 8.78 7.22 1.86
N ARG A 30 8.38 8.47 1.57
CA ARG A 30 8.89 9.66 2.27
C ARG A 30 8.54 9.72 3.75
N ILE A 31 7.63 8.87 4.23
CA ILE A 31 7.30 8.73 5.66
C ILE A 31 8.25 7.70 6.29
N PRO A 32 9.21 8.08 7.13
CA PRO A 32 10.18 7.15 7.75
C PRO A 32 9.55 6.35 8.90
N SER A 33 8.60 5.47 8.58
CA SER A 33 7.80 4.66 9.50
C SER A 33 8.57 3.50 10.14
N VAL A 34 9.69 3.79 10.80
CA VAL A 34 10.51 2.77 11.47
C VAL A 34 9.85 2.33 12.77
N ALA A 35 9.42 1.06 12.84
CA ALA A 35 8.76 0.47 14.01
C ALA A 35 9.76 -0.17 14.99
N PHE A 36 10.82 0.55 15.34
CA PHE A 36 11.85 0.12 16.30
C PHE A 36 12.03 1.11 17.43
N ASP A 37 12.42 0.61 18.60
CA ASP A 37 12.77 1.45 19.75
C ASP A 37 13.89 2.44 19.37
N GLY A 38 13.74 3.69 19.80
CA GLY A 38 14.67 4.79 19.49
C GLY A 38 14.32 5.58 18.23
N PHE A 39 13.32 5.16 17.46
CA PHE A 39 12.76 5.94 16.35
C PHE A 39 11.46 6.64 16.76
N ASP A 40 11.06 7.67 16.02
CA ASP A 40 9.85 8.43 16.30
C ASP A 40 8.58 7.61 15.94
N PRO A 41 7.79 7.15 16.93
CA PRO A 41 6.59 6.37 16.65
C PRO A 41 5.47 7.20 15.98
N ALA A 42 5.61 8.53 15.89
CA ALA A 42 4.70 9.36 15.11
C ALA A 42 4.76 9.05 13.61
N GLN A 43 5.90 8.59 13.11
CA GLN A 43 6.06 8.25 11.69
C GLN A 43 5.28 7.00 11.31
N VAL A 44 5.18 6.01 12.22
CA VAL A 44 4.34 4.83 12.01
C VAL A 44 2.86 5.21 12.04
N ARG A 45 2.46 6.18 12.87
CA ARG A 45 1.09 6.74 12.85
C ARG A 45 0.78 7.47 11.55
N ALA A 46 1.68 8.36 11.11
CA ALA A 46 1.52 9.10 9.86
C ALA A 46 1.44 8.16 8.65
N SER A 47 2.21 7.07 8.65
CA SER A 47 2.14 6.04 7.62
C SER A 47 0.80 5.30 7.63
N ALA A 48 0.28 4.92 8.80
CA ALA A 48 -1.05 4.32 8.92
C ALA A 48 -2.16 5.28 8.43
N GLU A 49 -2.06 6.57 8.75
CA GLU A 49 -2.99 7.60 8.27
C GLU A 49 -2.92 7.74 6.74
N ALA A 50 -1.73 7.82 6.16
CA ALA A 50 -1.55 7.90 4.71
C ALA A 50 -2.12 6.68 3.98
N VAL A 51 -1.91 5.47 4.53
CA VAL A 51 -2.49 4.24 3.97
C VAL A 51 -4.03 4.24 4.11
N ALA A 52 -4.57 4.67 5.25
CA ALA A 52 -6.01 4.78 5.43
C ALA A 52 -6.64 5.77 4.44
N GLU A 53 -5.99 6.91 4.18
CA GLU A 53 -6.46 7.88 3.17
C GLU A 53 -6.41 7.30 1.75
N LEU A 54 -5.35 6.57 1.39
CA LEU A 54 -5.27 5.86 0.10
C LEU A 54 -6.45 4.89 -0.07
N LEU A 55 -6.76 4.10 0.96
CA LEU A 55 -7.86 3.13 0.92
C LEU A 55 -9.23 3.79 0.91
N ARG A 56 -9.45 4.86 1.69
CA ARG A 56 -10.69 5.67 1.64
C ARG A 56 -10.90 6.26 0.25
N GLY A 57 -9.84 6.76 -0.38
CA GLY A 57 -9.88 7.32 -1.72
C GLY A 57 -10.23 6.33 -2.83
N LEU A 58 -10.24 5.02 -2.54
CA LEU A 58 -10.73 4.01 -3.50
C LEU A 58 -12.25 3.95 -3.59
N ASP A 59 -12.97 4.46 -2.58
CA ASP A 59 -14.44 4.50 -2.54
C ASP A 59 -15.12 3.14 -2.78
N VAL A 60 -14.45 2.05 -2.39
CA VAL A 60 -14.99 0.66 -2.48
C VAL A 60 -15.17 -0.01 -1.13
N PHE A 61 -14.59 0.54 -0.07
CA PHE A 61 -14.64 -0.03 1.27
C PHE A 61 -15.79 0.57 2.07
N GLU A 62 -16.55 -0.29 2.75
CA GLU A 62 -17.59 0.13 3.68
C GLU A 62 -16.97 0.75 4.94
N THR A 63 -15.83 0.22 5.38
CA THR A 63 -15.09 0.74 6.54
C THR A 63 -13.61 0.83 6.26
N VAL A 64 -12.97 1.88 6.80
CA VAL A 64 -11.51 2.03 6.88
C VAL A 64 -11.16 2.61 8.24
N ALA A 65 -10.60 1.77 9.11
CA ALA A 65 -10.28 2.09 10.50
C ALA A 65 -8.79 1.88 10.79
N ILE A 66 -8.25 2.68 11.72
CA ILE A 66 -6.90 2.49 12.26
C ILE A 66 -7.07 1.94 13.67
N GLU A 67 -6.61 0.72 13.89
CA GLU A 67 -6.79 -0.01 15.15
C GLU A 67 -5.45 -0.33 15.79
N ARG A 68 -5.47 -0.58 17.10
CA ARG A 68 -4.30 -1.04 17.86
C ARG A 68 -4.69 -2.18 18.78
N ALA A 69 -3.82 -3.18 18.86
CA ALA A 69 -3.94 -4.24 19.84
C ALA A 69 -2.95 -4.00 21.00
N GLN A 70 -3.25 -4.55 22.18
CA GLN A 70 -2.29 -4.60 23.27
C GLN A 70 -1.26 -5.71 23.00
N THR A 71 0.02 -5.44 23.27
CA THR A 71 1.07 -6.46 23.29
C THR A 71 0.93 -7.36 24.51
N ALA A 72 1.65 -8.47 24.56
CA ALA A 72 1.65 -9.38 25.70
C ALA A 72 2.11 -8.69 27.00
N GLU A 73 2.91 -7.64 26.88
CA GLU A 73 3.43 -6.82 27.98
C GLU A 73 2.50 -5.66 28.37
N GLY A 74 1.30 -5.57 27.77
CA GLY A 74 0.30 -4.53 28.08
C GLY A 74 0.65 -3.14 27.54
N LYS A 75 1.44 -3.08 26.45
CA LYS A 75 1.69 -1.84 25.71
C LYS A 75 0.80 -1.76 24.49
N ASP A 76 0.49 -0.55 24.03
CA ASP A 76 -0.11 -0.37 22.70
C ASP A 76 0.85 -0.87 21.61
N GLY A 77 0.36 -1.76 20.75
CA GLY A 77 1.01 -2.12 19.50
C GLY A 77 0.96 -0.98 18.47
N TYR A 78 1.75 -1.13 17.41
CA TYR A 78 1.71 -0.19 16.28
C TYR A 78 0.36 -0.22 15.56
N PRO A 79 -0.08 0.91 14.97
CA PRO A 79 -1.37 1.00 14.29
C PRO A 79 -1.46 0.08 13.08
N ALA A 80 -2.52 -0.72 13.03
CA ALA A 80 -2.95 -1.49 11.87
C ALA A 80 -4.06 -0.75 11.13
N VAL A 81 -4.03 -0.77 9.80
CA VAL A 81 -5.12 -0.23 8.97
C VAL A 81 -6.01 -1.39 8.53
N LEU A 82 -7.28 -1.35 8.92
CA LEU A 82 -8.28 -2.35 8.59
C LEU A 82 -9.30 -1.74 7.63
N ALA A 83 -9.38 -2.27 6.42
CA ALA A 83 -10.36 -1.85 5.42
C ALA A 83 -11.24 -3.03 5.01
N ARG A 84 -12.57 -2.84 5.03
CA ARG A 84 -13.51 -3.95 4.77
C ARG A 84 -14.52 -3.60 3.71
N ARG A 85 -14.72 -4.54 2.81
CA ARG A 85 -15.77 -4.55 1.78
C ARG A 85 -16.50 -5.89 1.85
N PRO A 86 -17.83 -5.93 2.06
CA PRO A 86 -18.56 -7.18 2.08
C PRO A 86 -18.59 -7.84 0.69
N ALA A 87 -18.60 -9.16 0.65
CA ALA A 87 -18.82 -9.91 -0.59
C ALA A 87 -20.29 -9.88 -0.98
N ALA A 88 -20.58 -9.85 -2.28
CA ALA A 88 -21.92 -10.11 -2.77
C ALA A 88 -22.34 -11.56 -2.45
N PRO A 89 -23.66 -11.86 -2.35
CA PRO A 89 -24.14 -13.21 -2.04
C PRO A 89 -23.50 -14.28 -2.93
N GLY A 90 -22.91 -15.31 -2.31
CA GLY A 90 -22.25 -16.40 -3.01
C GLY A 90 -20.85 -16.10 -3.57
N ARG A 91 -20.28 -14.90 -3.31
CA ARG A 91 -18.91 -14.53 -3.68
C ARG A 91 -17.95 -14.70 -2.50
N PRO A 92 -16.66 -14.97 -2.76
CA PRO A 92 -15.66 -15.10 -1.70
C PRO A 92 -15.26 -13.73 -1.13
N THR A 93 -14.63 -13.76 0.05
CA THR A 93 -13.85 -12.65 0.60
C THR A 93 -12.36 -12.99 0.52
N VAL A 94 -11.55 -12.04 0.08
CA VAL A 94 -10.08 -12.17 0.01
C VAL A 94 -9.45 -11.25 1.05
N LEU A 95 -8.51 -11.78 1.84
CA LEU A 95 -7.67 -11.00 2.75
C LEU A 95 -6.43 -10.51 2.00
N LEU A 96 -6.23 -9.21 1.94
CA LEU A 96 -5.06 -8.56 1.37
C LEU A 96 -4.19 -8.03 2.51
N TYR A 97 -3.04 -8.66 2.71
CA TYR A 97 -2.10 -8.28 3.76
C TYR A 97 -0.85 -7.60 3.16
N ALA A 98 -0.38 -6.58 3.85
CA ALA A 98 0.89 -5.88 3.64
C ALA A 98 1.28 -5.16 4.94
N HIS A 99 2.51 -4.68 5.05
CA HIS A 99 2.94 -3.85 6.19
C HIS A 99 3.49 -2.48 5.74
N HIS A 100 3.31 -1.47 6.60
CA HIS A 100 3.62 -0.07 6.28
C HIS A 100 4.78 0.48 7.10
N ASP A 101 5.26 -0.27 8.09
CA ASP A 101 6.51 -0.01 8.77
C ASP A 101 7.71 -0.45 7.94
N VAL A 102 8.88 0.10 8.27
CA VAL A 102 10.11 -0.17 7.54
C VAL A 102 11.26 -0.43 8.51
N GLN A 103 12.28 -1.14 8.05
CA GLN A 103 13.51 -1.33 8.81
C GLN A 103 14.31 -0.02 8.95
N PRO A 104 15.15 0.14 9.99
CA PRO A 104 16.13 1.21 10.05
C PRO A 104 16.97 1.31 8.77
N PRO A 105 17.34 2.52 8.31
CA PRO A 105 18.02 2.69 7.02
C PRO A 105 19.49 2.26 7.07
N GLY A 106 20.08 2.06 8.25
CA GLY A 106 21.53 1.81 8.39
C GLY A 106 22.30 3.13 8.45
N ARG A 107 23.52 3.16 7.89
CA ARG A 107 24.38 4.35 7.88
C ARG A 107 24.10 5.17 6.62
N ASP A 108 24.03 6.49 6.77
CA ASP A 108 23.76 7.38 5.63
C ASP A 108 24.83 7.27 4.52
N GLU A 109 26.08 6.96 4.86
CA GLU A 109 27.18 6.80 3.89
C GLU A 109 27.04 5.57 2.97
N ASP A 110 26.23 4.58 3.35
CA ASP A 110 25.96 3.40 2.52
C ASP A 110 24.91 3.71 1.43
N TRP A 111 24.29 4.89 1.47
CA TRP A 111 23.27 5.34 0.53
C TRP A 111 23.81 6.36 -0.47
N GLU A 112 23.54 6.13 -1.75
CA GLU A 112 23.82 7.13 -2.80
C GLU A 112 22.82 8.30 -2.80
N THR A 113 21.62 8.07 -2.27
CA THR A 113 20.54 9.05 -2.14
C THR A 113 19.87 8.87 -0.79
N SER A 114 19.37 9.94 -0.17
CA SER A 114 18.70 9.87 1.14
C SER A 114 17.72 8.69 1.20
N PRO A 115 17.74 7.85 2.26
CA PRO A 115 16.98 6.61 2.32
C PRO A 115 15.47 6.82 2.17
N TYR A 116 14.96 7.99 2.52
CA TYR A 116 13.53 8.32 2.43
C TYR A 116 13.21 9.29 1.29
N GLU A 117 14.15 9.56 0.39
CA GLU A 117 13.89 10.29 -0.86
C GLU A 117 13.94 9.31 -2.04
N PRO A 118 12.77 8.91 -2.60
CA PRO A 118 12.71 7.97 -3.72
C PRO A 118 13.50 8.46 -4.92
N ALA A 119 14.52 7.69 -5.32
CA ALA A 119 15.32 8.00 -6.51
C ALA A 119 15.00 7.01 -7.64
N LEU A 120 14.43 7.52 -8.73
CA LEU A 120 14.27 6.75 -9.97
C LEU A 120 15.61 6.73 -10.71
N LYS A 121 16.13 5.53 -10.99
CA LYS A 121 17.40 5.35 -11.70
C LYS A 121 17.24 4.33 -12.85
N PRO A 122 17.83 4.60 -14.03
CA PRO A 122 17.83 3.64 -15.13
C PRO A 122 18.74 2.46 -14.81
N THR A 123 18.32 1.26 -15.22
CA THR A 123 19.10 0.02 -15.16
C THR A 123 18.99 -0.72 -16.49
N PRO A 124 19.85 -1.72 -16.77
CA PRO A 124 19.72 -2.52 -17.98
C PRO A 124 18.38 -3.27 -18.11
N GLN A 125 17.63 -3.41 -17.01
CA GLN A 125 16.29 -4.05 -16.98
C GLN A 125 15.14 -3.03 -16.94
N GLY A 126 15.41 -1.74 -17.15
CA GLY A 126 14.43 -0.65 -17.03
C GLY A 126 14.70 0.24 -15.83
N GLU A 127 13.75 1.09 -15.47
CA GLU A 127 13.88 2.01 -14.35
C GLU A 127 13.60 1.32 -13.00
N ARG A 128 14.32 1.71 -11.96
CA ARG A 128 14.10 1.23 -10.58
C ARG A 128 14.03 2.39 -9.61
N ILE A 129 13.23 2.22 -8.57
CA ILE A 129 13.11 3.18 -7.46
C ILE A 129 13.99 2.69 -6.31
N TYR A 130 14.88 3.56 -5.84
CA TYR A 130 15.78 3.29 -4.72
C TYR A 130 15.36 4.14 -3.52
N ALA A 131 14.94 3.47 -2.44
CA ALA A 131 14.64 4.04 -1.14
C ALA A 131 14.35 2.93 -0.10
N ARG A 132 14.45 3.25 1.19
CA ARG A 132 14.02 2.40 2.29
C ARG A 132 12.50 2.24 2.24
N GLY A 133 12.05 0.99 2.35
CA GLY A 133 10.64 0.65 2.44
C GLY A 133 9.95 0.50 1.09
N VAL A 134 10.62 0.86 -0.01
CA VAL A 134 10.00 0.86 -1.34
C VAL A 134 9.53 -0.53 -1.75
N ALA A 135 10.39 -1.55 -1.63
CA ALA A 135 10.06 -2.92 -1.98
C ALA A 135 9.51 -3.74 -0.80
N ASP A 136 9.86 -3.35 0.43
CA ASP A 136 9.56 -4.08 1.67
C ASP A 136 8.98 -3.10 2.71
N ASP A 137 7.65 -2.92 2.77
CA ASP A 137 6.62 -3.52 1.89
C ASP A 137 5.61 -2.47 1.37
N LYS A 138 6.04 -1.21 1.24
CA LYS A 138 5.15 -0.15 0.75
C LYS A 138 4.69 -0.38 -0.68
N ALA A 139 5.50 -1.07 -1.51
CA ALA A 139 5.05 -1.54 -2.82
C ALA A 139 3.93 -2.58 -2.71
N GLY A 140 3.93 -3.47 -1.71
CA GLY A 140 2.85 -4.44 -1.49
C GLY A 140 1.50 -3.76 -1.26
N ILE A 141 1.49 -2.69 -0.45
CA ILE A 141 0.30 -1.84 -0.27
C ILE A 141 -0.15 -1.25 -1.61
N MET A 142 0.79 -0.70 -2.38
CA MET A 142 0.46 -0.06 -3.65
C MET A 142 0.03 -1.04 -4.74
N VAL A 143 0.45 -2.29 -4.69
CA VAL A 143 -0.07 -3.36 -5.56
C VAL A 143 -1.56 -3.59 -5.27
N HIS A 144 -1.96 -3.66 -4.00
CA HIS A 144 -3.37 -3.80 -3.62
C HIS A 144 -4.19 -2.60 -4.10
N VAL A 145 -3.72 -1.37 -3.83
CA VAL A 145 -4.36 -0.12 -4.26
C VAL A 145 -4.52 -0.08 -5.79
N ALA A 146 -3.46 -0.36 -6.55
CA ALA A 146 -3.50 -0.33 -8.01
C ALA A 146 -4.42 -1.39 -8.61
N ALA A 147 -4.41 -2.60 -8.05
CA ALA A 147 -5.30 -3.68 -8.49
C ALA A 147 -6.77 -3.33 -8.26
N ILE A 148 -7.10 -2.77 -7.09
CA ILE A 148 -8.48 -2.34 -6.77
C ILE A 148 -8.92 -1.19 -7.67
N ARG A 149 -8.05 -0.20 -7.94
CA ARG A 149 -8.34 0.89 -8.90
C ARG A 149 -8.70 0.34 -10.27
N ALA A 150 -7.86 -0.54 -10.82
CA ALA A 150 -8.09 -1.13 -12.14
C ALA A 150 -9.36 -2.00 -12.19
N LEU A 151 -9.62 -2.80 -11.15
CA LEU A 151 -10.85 -3.59 -11.05
C LEU A 151 -12.09 -2.69 -11.01
N SER A 152 -12.05 -1.61 -10.22
CA SER A 152 -13.17 -0.68 -10.07
C SER A 152 -13.44 0.10 -11.36
N GLU A 153 -12.39 0.52 -12.06
CA GLU A 153 -12.50 1.22 -13.34
C GLU A 153 -13.11 0.33 -14.44
N VAL A 154 -12.61 -0.90 -14.56
CA VAL A 154 -12.98 -1.79 -15.67
C VAL A 154 -14.28 -2.55 -15.40
N LEU A 155 -14.53 -2.96 -14.16
CA LEU A 155 -15.65 -3.82 -13.78
C LEU A 155 -16.76 -3.09 -13.02
N GLY A 156 -16.50 -1.89 -12.51
CA GLY A 156 -17.37 -1.25 -11.52
C GLY A 156 -17.40 -2.09 -10.23
N ASP A 157 -18.59 -2.56 -9.85
CA ASP A 157 -18.71 -3.50 -8.73
C ASP A 157 -18.26 -4.92 -9.14
N PHE A 158 -17.08 -5.33 -8.66
CA PHE A 158 -16.50 -6.65 -8.89
C PHE A 158 -17.00 -7.74 -7.91
N GLY A 159 -17.88 -7.41 -6.96
CA GLY A 159 -18.62 -8.33 -6.08
C GLY A 159 -17.81 -9.18 -5.07
N VAL A 160 -16.48 -9.20 -5.15
CA VAL A 160 -15.59 -9.93 -4.22
C VAL A 160 -15.41 -9.13 -2.93
N GLY A 161 -15.59 -9.77 -1.78
CA GLY A 161 -15.32 -9.12 -0.50
C GLY A 161 -13.82 -8.90 -0.31
N LEU A 162 -13.44 -7.80 0.32
CA LEU A 162 -12.05 -7.48 0.65
C LEU A 162 -11.93 -7.24 2.16
N SER A 163 -10.83 -7.72 2.74
CA SER A 163 -10.45 -7.48 4.13
C SER A 163 -8.94 -7.33 4.25
#